data_AF-A0A6L6G7U2-F1
#
_entry.id   AF-A0A6L6G7U2-F1
#
_cell.length_a   1.000
_cell.length_b   1.000
_cell.length_c   1.000
_cell.angle_alpha   90.00
_cell.angle_beta   90.00
_cell.angle_gamma   90.00
#
_symmetry.space_group_name_H-M   'P 1'
#
loop_
_entity.id
_entity.type
_entity.pdbx_description
1 polymer ?
#
loop_
_entity_poly.entity_id
_entity_poly.type
_entity_poly.pdbx_seq_one_letter_code
_entity_poly.pdbx_strand_id
1 'polypeptide(L)'
;MFYQVSINKKALINQIQTYAKSETAKLLTPENQGQRVLPTEVKREVLEQLPTAKETEETIDIILSEKAHQVGGKYDKKTGSLTFMVMSGKVNRFSNTIDLKKDASQSKKQSFKGDKACFDYMRDGQQLILEGDKSLVFKQQK
;
A
#
# COMPACT_ATOMS: atom_id res chain seq x y z
N MET A 1 0.69 -1.49 16.22
CA MET A 1 1.54 -0.55 15.46
C MET A 1 1.03 -0.50 14.03
N PHE A 2 0.92 0.70 13.46
CA PHE A 2 0.52 0.89 12.06
C PHE A 2 1.72 1.37 11.26
N TYR A 3 1.90 0.84 10.06
CA TYR A 3 2.84 1.37 9.09
C TYR A 3 2.05 2.14 8.04
N GLN A 4 2.56 3.32 7.67
CA GLN A 4 1.94 4.20 6.68
C GLN A 4 2.89 4.36 5.50
N VAL A 5 2.36 4.16 4.31
CA VAL A 5 3.05 4.43 3.04
C VAL A 5 2.25 5.47 2.28
N SER A 6 2.92 6.51 1.80
CA SER A 6 2.29 7.52 0.95
C SER A 6 2.62 7.24 -0.52
N ILE A 7 1.57 7.11 -1.33
CA ILE A 7 1.68 6.87 -2.77
C ILE A 7 1.56 8.21 -3.48
N ASN A 8 2.58 8.55 -4.28
CA ASN A 8 2.49 9.69 -5.19
C ASN A 8 1.59 9.34 -6.39
N LYS A 9 0.28 9.52 -6.23
CA LYS A 9 -0.73 9.17 -7.24
C LYS A 9 -0.48 9.83 -8.59
N LYS A 10 -0.14 11.12 -8.59
CA LYS A 10 0.10 11.87 -9.82
C LYS A 10 1.27 11.28 -10.62
N ALA A 11 2.36 10.92 -9.96
CA ALA A 11 3.49 10.28 -10.60
C ALA A 11 3.13 8.88 -11.14
N LEU A 12 2.38 8.10 -10.37
CA LEU A 12 1.95 6.75 -10.77
C LEU A 12 1.01 6.78 -11.99
N ILE A 13 0.01 7.67 -11.99
CA ILE A 13 -0.92 7.87 -13.12
C ILE A 13 -0.14 8.25 -14.37
N ASN A 14 0.78 9.22 -14.26
CA ASN A 14 1.61 9.64 -15.39
C ASN A 14 2.45 8.48 -15.95
N GLN A 15 3.05 7.65 -15.09
CA GLN A 15 3.82 6.48 -15.52
C GLN A 15 2.94 5.47 -16.28
N ILE A 16 1.76 5.14 -15.74
CA ILE A 16 0.82 4.20 -16.38
C ILE A 16 0.37 4.71 -17.73
N GLN A 17 -0.02 5.98 -17.83
CA GLN A 17 -0.47 6.57 -19.08
C GLN A 17 0.64 6.67 -20.11
N THR A 18 1.85 7.03 -19.69
CA THR A 18 3.02 7.11 -20.58
C THR A 18 3.35 5.72 -21.13
N TYR A 19 3.35 4.72 -20.25
CA TYR A 19 3.59 3.33 -20.65
C TYR A 19 2.52 2.85 -21.64
N ALA A 20 1.24 3.00 -21.31
CA ALA A 20 0.13 2.58 -22.17
C ALA A 20 0.18 3.24 -23.55
N LYS A 21 0.45 4.56 -23.61
CA LYS A 21 0.65 5.28 -24.87
C LYS A 21 1.83 4.74 -25.66
N SER A 22 2.97 4.50 -25.00
CA SER A 22 4.18 4.02 -25.66
C SER A 22 4.04 2.61 -26.21
N GLU A 23 3.44 1.69 -25.46
CA GLU A 23 3.22 0.31 -25.90
C GLU A 23 2.18 0.26 -27.03
N THR A 24 1.09 1.02 -26.91
CA THR A 24 0.10 1.13 -27.99
C THR A 24 0.72 1.70 -29.26
N ALA A 25 1.54 2.75 -29.14
CA ALA A 25 2.23 3.32 -30.29
C ALA A 25 3.21 2.33 -30.95
N LYS A 26 3.94 1.53 -30.17
CA LYS A 26 4.82 0.46 -30.69
C LYS A 26 4.03 -0.57 -31.48
N LEU A 27 2.88 -1.02 -30.97
CA LEU A 27 2.01 -1.99 -31.65
C LEU A 27 1.42 -1.42 -32.95
N LEU A 28 1.31 -0.09 -33.06
CA LEU A 28 0.78 0.58 -34.25
C LEU A 28 1.84 0.89 -35.33
N THR A 29 3.09 0.46 -35.15
CA THR A 29 4.15 0.60 -36.16
C THR A 29 3.97 -0.38 -37.32
N PRO A 30 4.37 -0.02 -38.56
CA PRO A 30 4.23 -0.91 -39.73
C PRO A 30 4.92 -2.27 -39.53
N GLU A 31 6.06 -2.28 -38.84
CA GLU A 31 6.83 -3.48 -38.52
C GLU A 31 6.05 -4.49 -37.67
N ASN A 32 5.17 -4.00 -36.78
CA ASN A 32 4.35 -4.83 -35.89
C ASN A 32 2.93 -5.10 -36.43
N GLN A 33 2.53 -4.45 -37.53
CA GLN A 33 1.20 -4.57 -38.15
C GLN A 33 1.10 -5.67 -39.22
N GLY A 34 2.21 -6.34 -39.56
CA GLY A 34 2.23 -7.37 -40.60
C GLY A 34 1.79 -6.82 -41.98
N GLN A 35 1.07 -7.61 -42.76
CA GLN A 35 0.65 -7.23 -44.13
C GLN A 35 -0.51 -6.21 -44.20
N ARG A 36 -1.17 -5.87 -43.08
CA ARG A 36 -2.28 -4.90 -43.04
C ARG A 36 -1.93 -3.71 -42.16
N VAL A 37 -1.37 -2.68 -42.77
CA VAL A 37 -1.15 -1.39 -42.13
C VAL A 37 -2.51 -0.73 -41.85
N LEU A 38 -2.76 -0.38 -40.60
CA LEU A 38 -3.99 0.32 -40.22
C LEU A 38 -3.99 1.75 -40.79
N PRO A 39 -5.13 2.26 -41.28
CA PRO A 39 -5.28 3.68 -41.65
C PRO A 39 -4.96 4.60 -40.48
N THR A 40 -4.47 5.81 -40.77
CA THR A 40 -4.09 6.82 -39.77
C THR A 40 -5.23 7.15 -38.81
N GLU A 41 -6.45 7.23 -39.32
CA GLU A 41 -7.67 7.51 -38.58
C GLU A 41 -7.93 6.43 -37.53
N VAL A 42 -7.79 5.16 -37.91
CA VAL A 42 -7.96 4.02 -37.00
C VAL A 42 -6.87 3.99 -35.94
N LYS A 43 -5.61 4.31 -36.31
CA LYS A 43 -4.51 4.43 -35.32
C LYS A 43 -4.81 5.52 -34.28
N ARG A 44 -5.41 6.63 -34.72
CA ARG A 44 -5.80 7.73 -33.85
C ARG A 44 -6.94 7.34 -32.92
N GLU A 45 -7.99 6.69 -33.43
CA GLU A 45 -9.11 6.19 -32.61
C GLU A 45 -8.62 5.23 -31.52
N VAL A 46 -7.69 4.33 -31.83
CA VAL A 46 -7.10 3.41 -30.85
C VAL A 46 -6.36 4.16 -29.74
N LEU A 47 -5.64 5.23 -30.06
CA LEU A 47 -4.96 6.05 -29.06
C LEU A 47 -5.93 6.89 -28.22
N GLU A 48 -7.06 7.32 -28.80
CA GLU A 48 -8.10 8.08 -28.11
C GLU A 48 -8.95 7.19 -27.17
N GLN A 49 -9.01 5.88 -27.41
CA GLN A 49 -9.65 4.89 -26.52
C GLN A 49 -8.83 4.55 -25.27
N LEU A 50 -7.60 5.06 -25.14
CA LEU A 50 -6.81 4.84 -23.93
C LEU A 50 -7.46 5.50 -22.71
N PRO A 51 -7.40 4.88 -21.52
CA PRO A 51 -7.99 5.43 -20.32
C PRO A 51 -7.49 6.86 -20.02
N THR A 52 -8.44 7.72 -19.68
CA THR A 52 -8.15 9.07 -19.20
C THR A 52 -7.43 9.03 -17.85
N ALA A 53 -6.84 10.16 -17.45
CA ALA A 53 -6.14 10.24 -16.17
C ALA A 53 -7.09 9.97 -14.99
N LYS A 54 -8.34 10.41 -15.13
CA LYS A 54 -9.40 10.23 -14.15
C LYS A 54 -9.82 8.76 -14.02
N GLU A 55 -10.05 8.07 -15.14
CA GLU A 55 -10.38 6.64 -15.12
C GLU A 55 -9.22 5.79 -14.57
N THR A 56 -7.99 6.19 -14.86
CA THR A 56 -6.79 5.57 -14.31
C THR A 56 -6.72 5.78 -12.79
N GLU A 57 -7.00 6.99 -12.30
CA GLU A 57 -7.06 7.30 -10.88
C GLU A 57 -8.14 6.50 -10.15
N GLU A 58 -9.36 6.43 -10.69
CA GLU A 58 -10.46 5.66 -10.12
C GLU A 58 -10.12 4.17 -10.03
N THR A 59 -9.48 3.62 -11.07
CA THR A 59 -9.00 2.23 -11.10
C THR A 59 -7.95 1.97 -10.02
N ILE A 60 -6.96 2.87 -9.88
CA ILE A 60 -5.95 2.78 -8.82
C ILE A 60 -6.61 2.82 -7.45
N ASP A 61 -7.55 3.73 -7.23
CA ASP A 61 -8.22 3.90 -5.94
C ASP A 61 -9.05 2.67 -5.57
N ILE A 62 -9.71 2.01 -6.54
CA ILE A 62 -10.42 0.75 -6.32
C ILE A 62 -9.43 -0.35 -5.90
N ILE A 63 -8.39 -0.58 -6.71
CA ILE A 63 -7.41 -1.65 -6.47
C ILE A 63 -6.72 -1.45 -5.11
N LEU A 64 -6.26 -0.24 -4.80
CA LEU A 64 -5.59 0.04 -3.54
C LEU A 64 -6.54 -0.08 -2.34
N SER A 65 -7.80 0.31 -2.47
CA SER A 65 -8.80 0.12 -1.40
C SER A 65 -9.04 -1.36 -1.13
N GLU A 66 -9.22 -2.17 -2.17
CA GLU A 66 -9.42 -3.62 -2.04
C GLU A 66 -8.20 -4.31 -1.45
N LYS A 67 -7.00 -3.97 -1.94
CA LYS A 67 -5.75 -4.53 -1.40
C LYS A 67 -5.48 -4.10 0.02
N ALA A 68 -5.77 -2.85 0.39
CA ALA A 68 -5.70 -2.40 1.77
C ALA A 68 -6.63 -3.23 2.66
N HIS A 69 -7.88 -3.43 2.23
CA HIS A 69 -8.85 -4.19 3.00
C HIS A 69 -8.44 -5.66 3.19
N GLN A 70 -7.91 -6.30 2.13
CA GLN A 70 -7.40 -7.68 2.18
C GLN A 70 -6.31 -7.88 3.22
N VAL A 71 -5.53 -6.83 3.53
CA VAL A 71 -4.43 -6.89 4.50
C VAL A 71 -4.77 -6.26 5.85
N GLY A 72 -6.06 -6.02 6.14
CA GLY A 72 -6.49 -5.39 7.39
C GLY A 72 -6.06 -3.91 7.52
N GLY A 73 -5.76 -3.27 6.39
CA GLY A 73 -5.37 -1.88 6.28
C GLY A 73 -6.50 -0.96 5.81
N LYS A 74 -6.14 0.31 5.63
CA LYS A 74 -6.99 1.39 5.13
C LYS A 74 -6.24 2.17 4.07
N TYR A 75 -6.95 2.59 3.04
CA TYR A 75 -6.41 3.46 1.99
C TYR A 75 -7.23 4.76 1.96
N ASP A 76 -6.53 5.89 1.99
CA ASP A 76 -7.12 7.22 1.86
C ASP A 76 -6.94 7.72 0.43
N LYS A 77 -8.06 7.77 -0.30
CA LYS A 77 -8.13 8.24 -1.69
C LYS A 77 -7.69 9.69 -1.85
N LYS A 78 -7.89 10.56 -0.85
CA LYS A 78 -7.51 11.98 -0.97
C LYS A 78 -6.01 12.18 -0.84
N THR A 79 -5.41 11.50 0.14
CA THR A 79 -3.98 11.69 0.46
C THR A 79 -3.08 10.68 -0.23
N GLY A 80 -3.63 9.60 -0.80
CA GLY A 80 -2.84 8.47 -1.33
C GLY A 80 -2.16 7.66 -0.22
N SER A 81 -2.61 7.77 1.02
CA SER A 81 -1.98 7.10 2.17
C SER A 81 -2.55 5.70 2.36
N LEU A 82 -1.67 4.71 2.41
CA LEU A 82 -1.97 3.32 2.73
C LEU A 82 -1.47 3.01 4.15
N THR A 83 -2.36 2.61 5.03
CA THR A 83 -2.07 2.30 6.43
C THR A 83 -2.42 0.85 6.73
N PHE A 84 -1.52 0.07 7.31
CA PHE A 84 -1.79 -1.32 7.67
C PHE A 84 -1.23 -1.68 9.05
N MET A 85 -1.87 -2.63 9.71
CA MET A 85 -1.48 -3.08 11.04
C MET A 85 -0.33 -4.09 10.92
N VAL A 86 0.82 -3.77 11.51
CA VAL A 86 2.01 -4.65 11.45
C VAL A 86 2.18 -5.50 12.71
N MET A 87 1.63 -5.03 13.82
CA MET A 87 1.67 -5.73 15.12
C MET A 87 0.43 -5.37 15.93
N SER A 88 -0.17 -6.37 16.53
CA SER A 88 -1.21 -6.23 17.56
C SER A 88 -0.70 -6.81 18.88
N GLY A 89 -1.26 -6.40 20.00
CA GLY A 89 -0.83 -6.92 21.29
C GLY A 89 -1.90 -6.80 22.36
N LYS A 90 -1.89 -7.73 23.31
CA LYS A 90 -2.76 -7.71 24.48
C LYS A 90 -1.95 -7.31 25.70
N VAL A 91 -2.40 -6.25 26.38
CA VAL A 91 -1.78 -5.81 27.64
C VAL A 91 -2.34 -6.64 28.79
N ASN A 92 -1.45 -7.27 29.56
CA ASN A 92 -1.79 -7.84 30.85
C ASN A 92 -1.36 -6.87 31.95
N ARG A 93 -2.36 -6.22 32.56
CA ARG A 93 -2.15 -5.20 33.61
C ARG A 93 -1.71 -5.78 34.95
N PHE A 94 -2.00 -7.05 35.21
CA PHE A 94 -1.63 -7.69 36.48
C PHE A 94 -0.15 -8.07 36.51
N SER A 95 0.39 -8.45 35.36
CA SER A 95 1.79 -8.84 35.20
C SER A 95 2.65 -7.77 34.51
N ASN A 96 2.13 -6.56 34.26
CA ASN A 96 2.82 -5.47 33.53
C ASN A 96 3.53 -5.92 32.24
N THR A 97 2.93 -6.86 31.51
CA THR A 97 3.50 -7.42 30.28
C THR A 97 2.59 -7.15 29.09
N ILE A 98 3.18 -7.02 27.92
CA ILE A 98 2.45 -6.99 26.65
C ILE A 98 2.76 -8.25 25.85
N ASP A 99 1.72 -9.03 25.56
CA ASP A 99 1.79 -10.13 24.61
C ASP A 99 1.64 -9.56 23.19
N LEU A 100 2.75 -9.37 22.49
CA LEU A 100 2.73 -8.98 21.09
C LEU A 100 2.46 -10.20 20.20
N LYS A 101 1.51 -10.06 19.27
CA LYS A 101 1.30 -10.99 18.16
C LYS A 101 1.64 -10.27 16.86
N LYS A 102 2.52 -10.88 16.07
CA LYS A 102 2.70 -10.49 14.68
C LYS A 102 1.44 -10.90 13.91
N ASP A 103 0.90 -9.99 13.12
CA ASP A 103 -0.10 -10.40 12.15
C ASP A 103 0.63 -11.18 11.04
N ALA A 104 0.29 -12.48 10.93
CA ALA A 104 1.05 -13.46 10.18
C ALA A 104 1.09 -13.19 8.66
N SER A 105 0.25 -12.28 8.16
CA SER A 105 0.14 -11.99 6.73
C SER A 105 1.25 -11.10 6.18
N GLN A 106 2.05 -10.40 7.00
CA GLN A 106 2.96 -9.34 6.48
C GLN A 106 4.38 -9.25 7.07
N SER A 107 4.79 -10.11 8.00
CA SER A 107 6.05 -9.91 8.75
C SER A 107 7.21 -10.83 8.31
N LYS A 108 7.52 -10.93 7.01
CA LYS A 108 8.76 -11.63 6.57
C LYS A 108 10.07 -10.94 6.98
N LYS A 109 10.06 -9.69 7.49
CA LYS A 109 11.29 -8.90 7.76
C LYS A 109 11.47 -8.34 9.17
N GLN A 110 10.58 -8.62 10.13
CA GLN A 110 10.81 -8.24 11.53
C GLN A 110 10.88 -9.49 12.41
N SER A 111 12.08 -10.03 12.54
CA SER A 111 12.38 -11.15 13.44
C SER A 111 12.52 -10.64 14.89
N PHE A 112 11.40 -10.50 15.60
CA PHE A 112 11.44 -10.75 17.04
C PHE A 112 11.69 -12.25 17.24
N LYS A 113 12.66 -12.61 18.10
CA LYS A 113 12.87 -14.00 18.52
C LYS A 113 11.62 -14.47 19.27
N GLY A 114 10.85 -15.38 18.67
CA GLY A 114 9.63 -15.95 19.24
C GLY A 114 8.33 -15.33 18.72
N ASP A 115 7.34 -16.17 18.41
CA ASP A 115 5.98 -15.77 17.99
C ASP A 115 5.15 -15.10 19.10
N LYS A 116 5.72 -15.05 20.31
CA LYS A 116 5.25 -14.34 21.48
C LYS A 116 6.48 -13.80 22.19
N ALA A 117 6.51 -12.51 22.45
CA ALA A 117 7.52 -11.92 23.30
C ALA A 117 6.78 -11.08 24.34
N CYS A 118 7.01 -11.42 25.61
CA CYS A 118 6.56 -10.64 26.75
C CYS A 118 7.56 -9.51 26.94
N PHE A 119 7.07 -8.28 26.81
CA PHE A 119 7.87 -7.09 27.10
C PHE A 119 7.33 -6.41 28.34
N ASP A 120 8.25 -6.02 29.22
CA ASP A 120 7.96 -5.10 30.30
C ASP A 120 7.66 -3.72 29.71
N TYR A 121 6.72 -3.00 30.32
CA TYR A 121 6.36 -1.66 29.88
C TYR A 121 6.15 -0.71 31.06
N MET A 122 6.47 0.56 30.82
CA MET A 122 6.13 1.67 31.70
C MET A 122 4.96 2.47 31.10
N ARG A 123 4.11 3.03 31.96
CA ARG A 123 3.03 3.92 31.54
C ARG A 123 3.44 5.38 31.74
N ASP A 124 3.39 6.16 30.67
CA ASP A 124 3.56 7.62 30.69
C ASP A 124 2.29 8.30 30.18
N GLY A 125 1.44 8.76 31.11
CA GLY A 125 0.12 9.30 30.81
C GLY A 125 -0.80 8.31 30.07
N GLN A 126 -1.14 8.65 28.82
CA GLN A 126 -1.94 7.80 27.90
C GLN A 126 -1.07 6.88 27.02
N GLN A 127 0.24 6.88 27.25
CA GLN A 127 1.20 6.14 26.45
C GLN A 127 1.75 4.95 27.25
N LEU A 128 2.06 3.86 26.54
CA LEU A 128 2.75 2.69 27.09
C LEU A 128 4.10 2.59 26.38
N ILE A 129 5.19 2.55 27.14
CA ILE A 129 6.57 2.54 26.64
C ILE A 129 7.16 1.16 26.96
N LEU A 130 7.60 0.40 25.97
CA LEU A 130 8.32 -0.86 26.22
C LEU A 130 9.73 -0.57 26.72
N GLU A 131 10.17 -1.32 27.73
CA GLU A 131 11.54 -1.28 28.24
C GLU A 131 12.45 -2.21 27.41
N GLY A 132 13.58 -1.68 26.91
CA GLY A 132 14.58 -2.42 26.09
C GLY A 132 15.47 -1.51 25.22
N ASP A 133 16.44 -2.09 24.48
CA ASP A 133 17.51 -1.40 23.70
C ASP A 133 17.02 -0.41 22.62
N LYS A 134 15.73 -0.41 22.31
CA LYS A 134 15.05 0.62 21.51
C LYS A 134 13.68 0.86 22.13
N SER A 135 13.52 1.97 22.84
CA SER A 135 12.24 2.37 23.43
C SER A 135 11.16 2.50 22.36
N LEU A 136 10.05 1.76 22.52
CA LEU A 136 8.89 1.80 21.62
C LEU A 136 7.68 2.35 22.38
N VAL A 137 7.00 3.34 21.80
CA VAL A 137 5.90 4.07 22.43
C VAL A 137 4.56 3.71 21.77
N PHE A 138 3.59 3.23 22.55
CA PHE A 138 2.21 2.97 22.14
C PHE A 138 1.28 4.04 22.71
N LYS A 139 0.32 4.53 21.92
CA LYS A 139 -0.73 5.44 22.38
C LYS A 139 -2.05 4.69 22.51
N GLN A 140 -2.78 4.87 23.61
CA GLN A 140 -4.17 4.44 23.68
C GLN A 140 -5.01 5.24 22.68
N GLN A 141 -5.74 4.55 21.79
CA GLN A 141 -6.80 5.19 21.02
C GLN A 141 -8.02 5.34 21.94
N LYS A 142 -8.58 6.56 21.97
CA LYS A 142 -9.83 6.89 22.67
C LYS A 142 -11.02 6.27 21.97
#